data_AF-A0A946I4F1-F1
#
_entry.id   AF-A0A946I4F1-F1
#
_cell.length_a   1.000
_cell.length_b   1.000
_cell.length_c   1.000
_cell.angle_alpha   90.00
_cell.angle_beta   90.00
_cell.angle_gamma   90.00
#
_symmetry.space_group_name_H-M   'P 1'
#
loop_
_entity.id
_entity.type
_entity.pdbx_description
1 polymer ?
#
loop_
_entity_poly.entity_id
_entity_poly.type
_entity_poly.pdbx_seq_one_letter_code
_entity_poly.pdbx_strand_id
1 'polypeptide(L)'
;DDDDDDEIGTGKDDDDDDDGEIGTGKDDDDDDDDDDEIGTGKDDDEDGEIATDEDDDDKKDAGKAGSITAVALVPAIEGAGAEDWNRSGGWYRDEFTLRYRPTGHEDQFIRAWLDLTAPAAPSFKASRQIFEELIDPKAPGLCGKCHSVDQLAETGSKNQGHKVNWTAYKPEDGLKTSVHFSHSAHFSLLDERGCLTCHKRDRDADYAGGFKDRAPATFQANFKPLPRAVCAECHTSAKAGDNCLTCHNYHLGVYQPVVAHTKGMLQDASNKP
;
A
#
# COMPACT_ATOMS: atom_id res chain seq x y z
N ASP A 1 13.66 29.32 -64.70
CA ASP A 1 13.84 27.88 -64.96
C ASP A 1 13.87 27.14 -63.62
N ASP A 2 12.82 26.95 -62.82
CA ASP A 2 11.37 27.24 -62.77
C ASP A 2 11.02 27.03 -61.28
N ASP A 3 10.51 28.03 -60.56
CA ASP A 3 9.09 28.21 -60.19
C ASP A 3 8.29 26.91 -59.99
N ASP A 4 7.84 26.66 -58.75
CA ASP A 4 6.46 26.25 -58.42
C ASP A 4 6.25 26.26 -56.89
N ASP A 5 5.59 27.33 -56.44
CA ASP A 5 4.78 27.44 -55.24
C ASP A 5 3.45 26.64 -55.41
N ASP A 6 2.60 26.66 -54.37
CA ASP A 6 1.17 26.24 -54.33
C ASP A 6 0.89 24.81 -53.81
N GLU A 7 -0.09 24.53 -52.95
CA GLU A 7 -1.04 25.37 -52.21
C GLU A 7 -1.63 24.53 -51.06
N ILE A 8 -2.09 25.22 -50.02
CA ILE A 8 -2.82 24.67 -48.88
C ILE A 8 -4.27 24.39 -49.31
N GLY A 9 -4.68 23.12 -49.29
CA GLY A 9 -6.07 22.71 -49.47
C GLY A 9 -6.85 22.72 -48.16
N THR A 10 -7.56 23.82 -47.89
CA THR A 10 -8.69 23.86 -46.96
C THR A 10 -10.01 23.66 -47.72
N GLY A 11 -10.81 22.68 -47.31
CA GLY A 11 -12.21 22.51 -47.72
C GLY A 11 -12.87 21.50 -46.78
N LYS A 12 -13.74 21.98 -45.88
CA LYS A 12 -15.22 22.05 -45.99
C LYS A 12 -15.87 20.71 -45.65
N ASP A 13 -16.49 20.62 -44.48
CA ASP A 13 -17.91 20.98 -44.22
C ASP A 13 -18.81 19.92 -44.85
N ASP A 14 -19.18 18.93 -44.05
CA ASP A 14 -20.41 18.15 -44.21
C ASP A 14 -21.03 18.04 -42.80
N ASP A 15 -21.87 19.03 -42.50
CA ASP A 15 -22.99 18.89 -41.58
C ASP A 15 -23.96 17.88 -42.22
N ASP A 16 -24.38 16.86 -41.47
CA ASP A 16 -25.70 16.26 -41.66
C ASP A 16 -26.19 15.66 -40.34
N ASP A 17 -27.44 16.00 -40.07
CA ASP A 17 -28.24 15.73 -38.89
C ASP A 17 -28.47 14.23 -38.66
N ASP A 18 -28.56 13.82 -37.38
CA ASP A 18 -29.56 12.81 -37.02
C ASP A 18 -29.97 12.99 -35.54
N ASP A 19 -31.21 13.40 -35.45
CA ASP A 19 -32.16 13.54 -34.38
C ASP A 19 -32.44 12.21 -33.66
N GLY A 20 -32.44 12.27 -32.33
CA GLY A 20 -32.71 11.13 -31.45
C GLY A 20 -33.22 11.57 -30.08
N GLU A 21 -34.33 12.31 -30.09
CA GLU A 21 -35.14 12.64 -28.92
C GLU A 21 -35.83 11.38 -28.37
N ILE A 22 -35.43 10.85 -27.21
CA ILE A 22 -36.30 9.95 -26.40
C ILE A 22 -36.02 10.13 -24.89
N GLY A 23 -37.04 10.59 -24.16
CA GLY A 23 -37.50 9.90 -22.95
C GLY A 23 -37.14 10.50 -21.59
N THR A 24 -37.96 11.45 -21.14
CA THR A 24 -38.17 11.73 -19.72
C THR A 24 -39.07 10.67 -19.07
N GLY A 25 -38.63 10.09 -17.95
CA GLY A 25 -39.41 9.40 -16.91
C GLY A 25 -38.49 9.19 -15.70
N LYS A 26 -38.72 9.66 -14.46
CA LYS A 26 -39.89 9.51 -13.55
C LYS A 26 -40.37 8.06 -13.53
N ASP A 27 -40.47 7.32 -12.43
CA ASP A 27 -40.20 7.47 -10.99
C ASP A 27 -39.64 6.05 -10.59
N ASP A 28 -39.00 5.82 -9.45
CA ASP A 28 -39.70 5.43 -8.23
C ASP A 28 -38.70 5.38 -7.06
N ASP A 29 -39.23 5.88 -5.96
CA ASP A 29 -38.79 5.82 -4.57
C ASP A 29 -38.35 4.41 -4.11
N ASP A 30 -37.33 4.36 -3.26
CA ASP A 30 -37.33 3.47 -2.09
C ASP A 30 -36.50 4.15 -1.00
N ASP A 31 -37.25 4.73 -0.07
CA ASP A 31 -36.84 5.13 1.27
C ASP A 31 -36.29 3.91 2.02
N ASP A 32 -35.17 4.08 2.71
CA ASP A 32 -34.96 3.44 4.01
C ASP A 32 -34.10 4.41 4.83
N ASP A 33 -34.82 5.24 5.58
CA ASP A 33 -34.35 5.92 6.78
C ASP A 33 -33.75 4.89 7.75
N ASP A 34 -32.60 5.20 8.33
CA ASP A 34 -32.31 4.91 9.73
C ASP A 34 -31.20 5.86 10.18
N ASP A 35 -31.65 7.05 10.58
CA ASP A 35 -31.00 7.86 11.60
C ASP A 35 -30.87 7.03 12.87
N ASP A 36 -29.65 6.88 13.41
CA ASP A 36 -29.53 6.61 14.84
C ASP A 36 -28.43 7.44 15.46
N GLU A 37 -28.93 8.30 16.35
CA GLU A 37 -28.24 9.34 17.08
C GLU A 37 -27.19 8.79 18.06
N ILE A 38 -26.18 9.62 18.28
CA ILE A 38 -25.20 9.49 19.35
C ILE A 38 -25.91 9.72 20.70
N GLY A 39 -26.36 8.62 21.32
CA GLY A 39 -26.88 8.61 22.68
C GLY A 39 -25.76 8.54 23.72
N THR A 40 -25.43 9.68 24.34
CA THR A 40 -24.67 9.73 25.59
C THR A 40 -25.56 9.26 26.75
N GLY A 41 -25.34 8.05 27.24
CA GLY A 41 -26.01 7.50 28.43
C GLY A 41 -25.07 7.45 29.63
N LYS A 42 -25.48 8.11 30.71
CA LYS A 42 -24.87 8.16 32.03
C LYS A 42 -25.75 7.32 32.98
N ASP A 43 -25.12 6.83 34.05
CA ASP A 43 -25.71 6.30 35.30
C ASP A 43 -26.29 4.87 35.16
N ASP A 44 -26.19 3.91 36.09
CA ASP A 44 -26.16 3.91 37.56
C ASP A 44 -25.44 2.65 38.13
N ASP A 45 -24.99 2.79 39.38
CA ASP A 45 -24.42 1.76 40.26
C ASP A 45 -25.45 0.67 40.65
N GLU A 46 -25.08 -0.62 40.61
CA GLU A 46 -25.66 -1.63 41.49
C GLU A 46 -24.60 -2.66 41.94
N ASP A 47 -24.35 -2.58 43.24
CA ASP A 47 -23.51 -3.35 44.15
C ASP A 47 -24.25 -4.59 44.66
N GLY A 48 -23.78 -5.77 44.26
CA GLY A 48 -24.30 -7.06 44.71
C GLY A 48 -23.27 -7.84 45.53
N GLU A 49 -23.26 -7.62 46.85
CA GLU A 49 -22.57 -8.47 47.80
C GLU A 49 -23.18 -9.88 47.84
N ILE A 50 -22.35 -10.92 47.71
CA ILE A 50 -22.68 -12.28 48.15
C ILE A 50 -21.67 -12.68 49.23
N ALA A 51 -22.19 -12.69 50.45
CA ALA A 51 -21.62 -13.37 51.60
C ALA A 51 -21.98 -14.85 51.56
N THR A 52 -21.04 -15.74 51.88
CA THR A 52 -21.33 -17.00 52.58
C THR A 52 -20.11 -17.42 53.41
N ASP A 53 -20.27 -17.19 54.71
CA ASP A 53 -20.06 -18.14 55.82
C ASP A 53 -18.66 -18.69 56.12
N GLU A 54 -18.15 -18.18 57.24
CA GLU A 54 -17.18 -18.80 58.13
C GLU A 54 -17.83 -19.99 58.86
N ASP A 55 -17.14 -21.14 58.92
CA ASP A 55 -17.37 -22.17 59.94
C ASP A 55 -16.02 -22.66 60.48
N ASP A 56 -15.98 -22.70 61.81
CA ASP A 56 -14.84 -22.88 62.71
C ASP A 56 -14.31 -24.32 62.82
N ASP A 57 -13.04 -24.39 63.26
CA ASP A 57 -12.38 -25.39 64.12
C ASP A 57 -12.33 -26.89 63.74
N ASP A 58 -11.11 -27.42 63.51
CA ASP A 58 -10.49 -28.35 64.48
C ASP A 58 -9.03 -28.75 64.18
N LYS A 59 -8.25 -28.95 65.25
CA LYS A 59 -6.82 -29.35 65.24
C LYS A 59 -6.62 -30.88 65.10
N LYS A 60 -5.53 -31.30 64.43
CA LYS A 60 -4.38 -32.12 64.94
C LYS A 60 -3.82 -33.15 63.92
N ASP A 61 -2.55 -32.93 63.61
CA ASP A 61 -1.37 -33.82 63.60
C ASP A 61 -1.35 -35.23 62.92
N ALA A 62 -0.23 -35.43 62.22
CA ALA A 62 0.51 -36.66 61.88
C ALA A 62 -0.09 -37.74 60.95
N GLY A 63 0.61 -38.02 59.83
CA GLY A 63 0.62 -39.37 59.22
C GLY A 63 0.79 -39.47 57.71
N LYS A 64 2.03 -39.55 57.26
CA LYS A 64 2.53 -39.90 55.91
C LYS A 64 1.82 -41.10 55.23
N ALA A 65 1.35 -40.92 53.98
CA ALA A 65 1.46 -41.90 52.88
C ALA A 65 1.00 -41.25 51.56
N GLY A 66 1.81 -41.40 50.50
CA GLY A 66 1.63 -40.70 49.24
C GLY A 66 0.42 -41.14 48.41
N SER A 67 -0.16 -40.16 47.71
CA SER A 67 -0.87 -40.39 46.46
C SER A 67 -0.51 -39.24 45.51
N ILE A 68 0.04 -39.62 44.35
CA ILE A 68 0.44 -38.71 43.28
C ILE A 68 -0.84 -38.21 42.61
N THR A 69 -1.18 -36.94 42.82
CA THR A 69 -2.01 -36.15 41.89
C THR A 69 -1.41 -34.76 41.80
N ALA A 70 -0.30 -34.65 41.07
CA ALA A 70 0.11 -33.36 40.52
C ALA A 70 -0.86 -33.05 39.37
N VAL A 71 -2.02 -32.48 39.70
CA VAL A 71 -2.76 -31.68 38.72
C VAL A 71 -1.85 -30.49 38.46
N ALA A 72 -1.18 -30.51 37.31
CA ALA A 72 -0.44 -29.35 36.84
C ALA A 72 -1.44 -28.21 36.74
N LEU A 73 -1.41 -27.30 37.72
CA LEU A 73 -2.06 -26.00 37.63
C LEU A 73 -1.44 -25.33 36.41
N VAL A 74 -2.18 -25.33 35.30
CA VAL A 74 -1.86 -24.46 34.17
C VAL A 74 -1.88 -23.05 34.77
N PRO A 75 -0.75 -22.33 34.77
CA PRO A 75 -0.75 -20.99 35.34
C PRO A 75 -1.79 -20.18 34.59
N ALA A 76 -2.71 -19.57 35.33
CA ALA A 76 -3.62 -18.58 34.78
C ALA A 76 -2.74 -17.49 34.16
N ILE A 77 -2.67 -17.46 32.84
CA ILE A 77 -1.97 -16.40 32.13
C ILE A 77 -2.84 -15.16 32.39
N GLU A 78 -2.38 -14.25 33.24
CA GLU A 78 -2.98 -12.92 33.34
C GLU A 78 -2.96 -12.33 31.92
N GLY A 79 -4.14 -12.19 31.33
CA GLY A 79 -4.29 -11.57 30.02
C GLY A 79 -3.95 -10.09 30.15
N ALA A 80 -3.28 -9.51 29.14
CA ALA A 80 -3.10 -8.06 29.08
C ALA A 80 -4.47 -7.34 29.16
N GLY A 81 -4.48 -6.07 29.58
CA GLY A 81 -5.70 -5.26 29.58
C GLY A 81 -6.25 -5.07 28.16
N ALA A 82 -7.55 -4.79 28.02
CA ALA A 82 -8.20 -4.65 26.71
C ALA A 82 -7.53 -3.60 25.80
N GLU A 83 -7.07 -2.49 26.38
CA GLU A 83 -6.34 -1.44 25.65
C GLU A 83 -4.94 -1.89 25.19
N ASP A 84 -4.22 -2.65 26.03
CA ASP A 84 -2.90 -3.19 25.69
C ASP A 84 -3.00 -4.25 24.60
N TRP A 85 -4.05 -5.09 24.63
CA TRP A 85 -4.35 -6.01 23.52
C TRP A 85 -4.70 -5.28 22.23
N ASN A 86 -5.53 -4.24 22.33
CA ASN A 86 -5.93 -3.45 21.17
C ASN A 86 -4.72 -2.81 20.47
N ARG A 87 -3.73 -2.36 21.26
CA ARG A 87 -2.46 -1.80 20.77
C ARG A 87 -1.47 -2.84 20.26
N SER A 88 -1.40 -4.00 20.91
CA SER A 88 -0.40 -5.02 20.60
C SER A 88 -0.79 -5.92 19.43
N GLY A 89 -2.09 -5.98 19.08
CA GLY A 89 -2.64 -6.84 18.04
C GLY A 89 -2.32 -8.32 18.26
N GLY A 90 -2.27 -9.09 17.18
CA GLY A 90 -1.89 -10.50 17.20
C GLY A 90 -3.07 -11.48 17.29
N TRP A 91 -2.74 -12.72 17.66
CA TRP A 91 -3.70 -13.81 17.78
C TRP A 91 -4.44 -13.77 19.10
N TYR A 92 -5.76 -13.90 19.06
CA TYR A 92 -6.60 -13.97 20.24
C TYR A 92 -7.70 -15.00 20.05
N ARG A 93 -8.10 -15.62 21.16
CA ARG A 93 -9.25 -16.53 21.18
C ARG A 93 -10.48 -15.73 21.57
N ASP A 94 -11.51 -15.87 20.77
CA ASP A 94 -12.83 -15.30 21.00
C ASP A 94 -13.84 -16.45 20.99
N GLU A 95 -14.36 -16.77 22.17
CA GLU A 95 -15.14 -17.99 22.44
C GLU A 95 -14.43 -19.27 21.93
N PHE A 96 -14.93 -19.85 20.84
CA PHE A 96 -14.42 -21.06 20.18
C PHE A 96 -13.69 -20.76 18.86
N THR A 97 -13.39 -19.49 18.59
CA THR A 97 -12.75 -19.01 17.37
C THR A 97 -11.36 -18.45 17.65
N LEU A 98 -10.40 -18.76 16.80
CA LEU A 98 -9.10 -18.09 16.80
C LEU A 98 -9.13 -16.95 15.78
N ARG A 99 -8.90 -15.72 16.24
CA ARG A 99 -8.95 -14.50 15.43
C ARG A 99 -7.58 -13.82 15.42
N TYR A 100 -7.28 -13.07 14.36
CA TYR A 100 -6.06 -12.28 14.22
C TYR A 100 -6.40 -10.80 14.06
N ARG A 101 -5.72 -9.93 14.82
CA ARG A 101 -5.80 -8.48 14.68
C ARG A 101 -4.48 -7.94 14.15
N PRO A 102 -4.42 -7.31 12.97
CA PRO A 102 -3.21 -6.67 12.49
C PRO A 102 -2.71 -5.57 13.44
N THR A 103 -1.40 -5.47 13.59
CA THR A 103 -0.71 -4.54 14.49
C THR A 103 -0.54 -3.13 13.89
N GLY A 104 -0.67 -2.98 12.57
CA GLY A 104 -0.54 -1.70 11.87
C GLY A 104 -0.23 -1.87 10.39
N HIS A 105 0.24 -0.79 9.73
CA HIS A 105 0.82 -0.88 8.40
C HIS A 105 2.08 -1.76 8.45
N GLU A 106 2.27 -2.61 7.44
CA GLU A 106 3.38 -3.57 7.38
C GLU A 106 3.33 -4.64 8.48
N ASP A 107 2.12 -5.04 8.91
CA ASP A 107 1.94 -6.18 9.81
C ASP A 107 2.65 -7.43 9.29
N GLN A 108 3.56 -7.98 10.11
CA GLN A 108 4.49 -9.03 9.67
C GLN A 108 3.79 -10.31 9.26
N PHE A 109 2.71 -10.69 9.96
CA PHE A 109 1.96 -11.90 9.63
C PHE A 109 1.25 -11.72 8.29
N ILE A 110 0.44 -10.68 8.13
CA ILE A 110 -0.34 -10.47 6.91
C ILE A 110 0.59 -10.34 5.71
N ARG A 111 1.65 -9.53 5.83
CA ARG A 111 2.65 -9.37 4.77
C ARG A 111 3.31 -10.70 4.40
N ALA A 112 3.83 -11.45 5.38
CA ALA A 112 4.53 -12.70 5.12
C ALA A 112 3.61 -13.74 4.46
N TRP A 113 2.34 -13.78 4.85
CA TRP A 113 1.36 -14.67 4.24
C TRP A 113 1.01 -14.26 2.82
N LEU A 114 0.86 -12.97 2.54
CA LEU A 114 0.67 -12.48 1.16
C LEU A 114 1.90 -12.80 0.30
N ASP A 115 3.11 -12.55 0.79
CA ASP A 115 4.37 -12.86 0.09
C ASP A 115 4.55 -14.36 -0.18
N LEU A 116 4.08 -15.22 0.73
CA LEU A 116 4.15 -16.67 0.59
C LEU A 116 3.08 -17.23 -0.35
N THR A 117 1.84 -16.76 -0.21
CA THR A 117 0.67 -17.37 -0.85
C THR A 117 0.41 -16.83 -2.26
N ALA A 118 0.74 -15.57 -2.53
CA ALA A 118 0.61 -14.96 -3.85
C ALA A 118 1.34 -15.76 -4.96
N PRO A 119 2.66 -16.06 -4.85
CA PRO A 119 3.35 -16.83 -5.88
C PRO A 119 2.91 -18.30 -5.94
N ALA A 120 2.47 -18.85 -4.80
CA ALA A 120 2.09 -20.26 -4.66
C ALA A 120 0.62 -20.56 -5.07
N ALA A 121 -0.19 -19.52 -5.30
CA ALA A 121 -1.62 -19.63 -5.62
C ALA A 121 -1.97 -20.59 -6.78
N PRO A 122 -1.20 -20.67 -7.88
CA PRO A 122 -1.51 -21.60 -8.96
C PRO A 122 -1.25 -23.07 -8.61
N SER A 123 -0.29 -23.31 -7.71
CA SER A 123 0.16 -24.66 -7.32
C SER A 123 -0.71 -25.26 -6.21
N PHE A 124 -1.25 -24.42 -5.32
CA PHE A 124 -1.98 -24.88 -4.15
C PHE A 124 -3.30 -24.13 -3.99
N LYS A 125 -4.41 -24.88 -3.96
CA LYS A 125 -5.75 -24.32 -3.70
C LYS A 125 -5.80 -23.52 -2.40
N ALA A 126 -5.18 -24.04 -1.34
CA ALA A 126 -5.13 -23.37 -0.03
C ALA A 126 -4.41 -22.01 -0.13
N SER A 127 -3.25 -21.95 -0.79
CA SER A 127 -2.53 -20.68 -1.00
C SER A 127 -3.38 -19.67 -1.76
N ARG A 128 -4.08 -20.09 -2.82
CA ARG A 128 -4.99 -19.20 -3.54
C ARG A 128 -6.10 -18.66 -2.64
N GLN A 129 -6.76 -19.52 -1.87
CA GLN A 129 -7.83 -19.08 -0.97
C GLN A 129 -7.33 -18.07 0.06
N ILE A 130 -6.19 -18.35 0.69
CA ILE A 130 -5.62 -17.44 1.69
C ILE A 130 -5.18 -16.12 1.05
N PHE A 131 -4.55 -16.17 -0.11
CA PHE A 131 -4.14 -14.97 -0.82
C PHE A 131 -5.32 -14.06 -1.16
N GLU A 132 -6.37 -14.62 -1.78
CA GLU A 132 -7.56 -13.85 -2.17
C GLU A 132 -8.27 -13.24 -0.95
N GLU A 133 -8.38 -13.98 0.16
CA GLU A 133 -9.00 -13.47 1.39
C GLU A 133 -8.20 -12.34 2.05
N LEU A 134 -6.86 -12.42 2.04
CA LEU A 134 -6.01 -11.41 2.68
C LEU A 134 -5.80 -10.17 1.81
N ILE A 135 -5.91 -10.28 0.49
CA ILE A 135 -5.68 -9.16 -0.44
C ILE A 135 -6.98 -8.43 -0.82
N ASP A 136 -8.14 -8.97 -0.45
CA ASP A 136 -9.44 -8.37 -0.74
C ASP A 136 -9.50 -6.91 -0.23
N PRO A 137 -10.10 -5.96 -0.99
CA PRO A 137 -10.24 -4.57 -0.57
C PRO A 137 -11.03 -4.35 0.74
N LYS A 138 -11.74 -5.37 1.24
CA LYS A 138 -12.48 -5.39 2.50
C LYS A 138 -11.76 -6.20 3.59
N ALA A 139 -10.63 -6.83 3.28
CA ALA A 139 -9.86 -7.62 4.23
C ALA A 139 -9.24 -6.77 5.36
N PRO A 140 -9.01 -7.36 6.55
CA PRO A 140 -8.24 -6.71 7.60
C PRO A 140 -6.87 -6.23 7.09
N GLY A 141 -6.57 -4.95 7.30
CA GLY A 141 -5.32 -4.32 6.82
C GLY A 141 -5.43 -3.64 5.45
N LEU A 142 -6.49 -3.90 4.67
CA LEU A 142 -6.81 -3.19 3.43
C LEU A 142 -5.66 -3.13 2.41
N CYS A 143 -4.77 -4.12 2.41
CA CYS A 143 -3.51 -4.06 1.68
C CYS A 143 -3.72 -3.85 0.18
N GLY A 144 -4.71 -4.55 -0.42
CA GLY A 144 -5.05 -4.45 -1.84
C GLY A 144 -5.68 -3.12 -2.29
N LYS A 145 -6.04 -2.22 -1.37
CA LYS A 145 -6.47 -0.85 -1.72
C LYS A 145 -5.29 0.07 -2.04
N CYS A 146 -4.11 -0.23 -1.50
CA CYS A 146 -2.93 0.62 -1.62
C CYS A 146 -1.80 -0.05 -2.41
N HIS A 147 -1.70 -1.37 -2.35
CA HIS A 147 -0.66 -2.15 -3.02
C HIS A 147 -1.25 -2.91 -4.20
N SER A 148 -0.71 -2.67 -5.39
CA SER A 148 -1.12 -3.41 -6.58
C SER A 148 -0.67 -4.87 -6.50
N VAL A 149 -1.43 -5.73 -7.18
CA VAL A 149 -1.13 -7.15 -7.35
C VAL A 149 -0.89 -7.39 -8.82
N ASP A 150 0.30 -7.83 -9.15
CA ASP A 150 0.67 -8.13 -10.53
C ASP A 150 0.79 -9.64 -10.72
N GLN A 151 0.39 -10.12 -11.90
CA GLN A 151 0.67 -11.47 -12.32
C GLN A 151 2.16 -11.61 -12.68
N LEU A 152 2.81 -12.65 -12.17
CA LEU A 152 4.21 -12.95 -12.47
C LEU A 152 4.31 -13.45 -13.91
N ALA A 153 4.87 -12.60 -14.79
CA ALA A 153 5.03 -12.92 -16.20
C ALA A 153 6.07 -14.04 -16.42
N GLU A 154 5.62 -15.29 -16.41
CA GLU A 154 6.33 -16.38 -17.08
C GLU A 154 5.65 -16.68 -18.42
N THR A 155 6.32 -16.27 -19.50
CA THR A 155 5.88 -16.40 -20.89
C THR A 155 5.01 -17.65 -21.16
N GLY A 156 3.70 -17.44 -21.32
CA GLY A 156 2.78 -18.43 -21.90
C GLY A 156 2.03 -19.38 -20.96
N SER A 157 2.20 -19.33 -19.63
CA SER A 157 1.44 -20.21 -18.72
C SER A 157 0.17 -19.53 -18.19
N LYS A 158 -0.99 -20.19 -18.28
CA LYS A 158 -2.27 -19.71 -17.72
C LYS A 158 -2.37 -19.82 -16.19
N ASN A 159 -1.35 -20.41 -15.55
CA ASN A 159 -1.28 -20.66 -14.11
C ASN A 159 -0.09 -19.91 -13.49
N GLN A 160 -0.07 -18.59 -13.64
CA GLN A 160 0.99 -17.74 -13.09
C GLN A 160 0.65 -17.26 -11.68
N GLY A 161 1.65 -17.27 -10.81
CA GLY A 161 1.55 -16.73 -9.46
C GLY A 161 1.40 -15.22 -9.48
N HIS A 162 1.18 -14.65 -8.30
CA HIS A 162 1.04 -13.21 -8.11
C HIS A 162 2.20 -12.65 -7.30
N LYS A 163 2.42 -11.34 -7.45
CA LYS A 163 3.32 -10.54 -6.62
C LYS A 163 2.57 -9.31 -6.13
N VAL A 164 2.66 -9.03 -4.83
CA VAL A 164 2.20 -7.77 -4.26
C VAL A 164 3.33 -6.74 -4.34
N ASN A 165 3.01 -5.54 -4.84
CA ASN A 165 3.99 -4.46 -4.95
C ASN A 165 4.00 -3.60 -3.68
N TRP A 166 4.85 -3.97 -2.74
CA TRP A 166 5.03 -3.23 -1.47
C TRP A 166 5.71 -1.87 -1.65
N THR A 167 6.53 -1.74 -2.69
CA THR A 167 7.22 -0.50 -3.01
C THR A 167 6.74 0.04 -4.34
N ALA A 168 6.72 1.36 -4.47
CA ALA A 168 6.59 2.01 -5.77
C ALA A 168 7.67 1.51 -6.74
N TYR A 169 7.41 1.69 -8.04
CA TYR A 169 8.36 1.36 -9.09
C TYR A 169 9.75 1.92 -8.77
N LYS A 170 10.74 1.03 -8.74
CA LYS A 170 12.16 1.37 -8.68
C LYS A 170 12.79 0.84 -9.96
N PRO A 171 13.57 1.67 -10.68
CA PRO A 171 14.41 1.18 -11.75
C PRO A 171 15.34 0.07 -11.23
N GLU A 172 15.81 -0.80 -12.13
CA GLU A 172 16.79 -1.84 -11.76
C GLU A 172 18.05 -1.22 -11.13
N ASP A 173 18.71 -2.00 -10.27
CA ASP A 173 19.89 -1.54 -9.52
C ASP A 173 20.96 -0.96 -10.45
N GLY A 174 21.31 0.31 -10.19
CA GLY A 174 22.31 1.05 -10.97
C GLY A 174 21.75 1.87 -12.14
N LEU A 175 20.47 1.70 -12.50
CA LEU A 175 19.77 2.62 -13.40
C LEU A 175 19.21 3.78 -12.59
N LYS A 176 20.02 4.82 -12.37
CA LYS A 176 19.53 6.05 -11.75
C LYS A 176 18.46 6.69 -12.63
N THR A 177 17.39 7.23 -12.03
CA THR A 177 16.44 8.08 -12.76
C THR A 177 17.15 9.36 -13.21
N SER A 178 16.87 9.80 -14.44
CA SER A 178 17.44 11.04 -14.99
C SER A 178 17.02 12.30 -14.25
N VAL A 179 15.87 12.22 -13.57
CA VAL A 179 15.31 13.26 -12.72
C VAL A 179 15.03 12.69 -11.34
N HIS A 180 15.22 13.52 -10.31
CA HIS A 180 14.79 13.23 -8.96
C HIS A 180 13.78 14.28 -8.50
N PHE A 181 12.85 13.86 -7.67
CA PHE A 181 11.84 14.72 -7.07
C PHE A 181 11.54 14.21 -5.66
N SER A 182 11.32 15.15 -4.73
CA SER A 182 10.96 14.83 -3.35
C SER A 182 9.60 15.42 -3.02
N HIS A 183 8.58 14.56 -2.91
CA HIS A 183 7.25 14.99 -2.45
C HIS A 183 7.32 15.66 -1.07
N SER A 184 8.11 15.10 -0.15
CA SER A 184 8.22 15.62 1.22
C SER A 184 8.78 17.05 1.29
N ALA A 185 9.72 17.39 0.40
CA ALA A 185 10.24 18.75 0.31
C ALA A 185 9.21 19.77 -0.20
N HIS A 186 8.13 19.32 -0.83
CA HIS A 186 7.12 20.16 -1.47
C HIS A 186 5.77 20.14 -0.74
N PHE A 187 5.58 19.31 0.31
CA PHE A 187 4.29 19.21 0.99
C PHE A 187 3.83 20.51 1.65
N SER A 188 4.75 21.38 2.08
CA SER A 188 4.40 22.70 2.64
C SER A 188 3.85 23.68 1.59
N LEU A 189 3.93 23.36 0.30
CA LEU A 189 3.45 24.19 -0.80
C LEU A 189 2.03 23.82 -1.26
N LEU A 190 1.45 22.74 -0.72
CA LEU A 190 0.10 22.31 -1.08
C LEU A 190 -0.90 23.35 -0.59
N ASP A 191 -1.74 23.84 -1.51
CA ASP A 191 -2.88 24.68 -1.17
C ASP A 191 -4.14 23.82 -0.93
N GLU A 192 -5.30 24.44 -0.83
CA GLU A 192 -6.59 23.78 -0.61
C GLU A 192 -6.94 22.73 -1.69
N ARG A 193 -6.29 22.80 -2.87
CA ARG A 193 -6.45 21.82 -3.96
C ARG A 193 -5.63 20.55 -3.72
N GLY A 194 -4.80 20.51 -2.67
CA GLY A 194 -3.98 19.36 -2.30
C GLY A 194 -3.05 18.93 -3.44
N CYS A 195 -3.08 17.65 -3.83
CA CYS A 195 -2.26 17.09 -4.91
C CYS A 195 -2.43 17.84 -6.25
N LEU A 196 -3.60 18.45 -6.47
CA LEU A 196 -3.92 19.22 -7.68
C LEU A 196 -3.23 20.59 -7.73
N THR A 197 -2.48 20.95 -6.69
CA THR A 197 -1.55 22.09 -6.73
C THR A 197 -0.55 21.91 -7.88
N CYS A 198 -0.02 20.70 -8.04
CA CYS A 198 0.97 20.37 -9.07
C CYS A 198 0.42 19.43 -10.15
N HIS A 199 -0.45 18.48 -9.77
CA HIS A 199 -0.92 17.47 -10.71
C HIS A 199 -2.21 17.86 -11.44
N LYS A 200 -2.30 17.49 -12.71
CA LYS A 200 -3.56 17.48 -13.46
C LYS A 200 -4.11 16.06 -13.50
N ARG A 201 -5.34 15.88 -13.03
CA ARG A 201 -6.06 14.59 -13.15
C ARG A 201 -6.30 14.28 -14.62
N ASP A 202 -6.07 13.03 -15.00
CA ASP A 202 -6.53 12.48 -16.27
C ASP A 202 -7.91 11.87 -16.06
N ARG A 203 -8.96 12.51 -16.59
CA ARG A 203 -10.34 12.06 -16.40
C ARG A 203 -10.71 10.91 -17.34
N ASP A 204 -9.94 10.74 -18.39
CA ASP A 204 -10.19 9.77 -19.45
C ASP A 204 -9.44 8.45 -19.20
N ALA A 205 -8.52 8.44 -18.24
CA ALA A 205 -7.77 7.26 -17.86
C ALA A 205 -8.64 6.26 -17.07
N ASP A 206 -8.68 5.00 -17.50
CA ASP A 206 -9.32 3.92 -16.75
C ASP A 206 -8.40 3.40 -15.63
N TYR A 207 -8.11 4.27 -14.66
CA TYR A 207 -7.24 3.94 -13.52
C TYR A 207 -7.79 2.77 -12.71
N ALA A 208 -9.11 2.73 -12.49
CA ALA A 208 -9.75 1.66 -11.73
C ALA A 208 -9.72 0.32 -12.49
N GLY A 209 -9.79 0.35 -13.82
CA GLY A 209 -9.68 -0.83 -14.68
C GLY A 209 -8.36 -1.58 -14.51
N GLY A 210 -7.25 -0.87 -14.33
CA GLY A 210 -5.92 -1.46 -14.12
C GLY A 210 -5.78 -2.34 -12.87
N PHE A 211 -6.74 -2.32 -11.95
CA PHE A 211 -6.75 -3.21 -10.77
C PHE A 211 -7.59 -4.48 -10.96
N LYS A 212 -8.30 -4.62 -12.09
CA LYS A 212 -9.24 -5.73 -12.32
C LYS A 212 -8.58 -6.99 -12.87
N ASP A 213 -7.51 -6.85 -13.65
CA ASP A 213 -6.90 -7.94 -14.42
C ASP A 213 -5.53 -8.39 -13.90
N ARG A 214 -4.97 -7.69 -12.90
CA ARG A 214 -3.63 -7.91 -12.34
C ARG A 214 -2.53 -7.87 -13.41
N ALA A 215 -2.79 -7.24 -14.55
CA ALA A 215 -1.86 -7.14 -15.65
C ALA A 215 -1.12 -5.79 -15.57
N PRO A 216 0.18 -5.78 -15.22
CA PRO A 216 0.90 -4.51 -15.05
C PRO A 216 0.97 -3.67 -16.34
N ALA A 217 0.80 -4.31 -17.50
CA ALA A 217 0.83 -3.65 -18.80
C ALA A 217 -0.46 -2.86 -19.15
N THR A 218 -1.57 -3.09 -18.44
CA THR A 218 -2.86 -2.41 -18.71
C THR A 218 -3.10 -1.22 -17.79
N PHE A 219 -2.26 -1.03 -16.77
CA PHE A 219 -2.36 0.07 -15.82
C PHE A 219 -2.22 1.44 -16.50
N GLN A 220 -3.17 2.33 -16.22
CA GLN A 220 -3.13 3.73 -16.63
C GLN A 220 -3.13 4.63 -15.40
N ALA A 221 -2.20 5.59 -15.33
CA ALA A 221 -2.16 6.55 -14.24
C ALA A 221 -3.35 7.53 -14.33
N ASN A 222 -3.96 7.85 -13.19
CA ASN A 222 -5.03 8.86 -13.08
C ASN A 222 -4.54 10.32 -13.10
N PHE A 223 -3.25 10.55 -13.33
CA PHE A 223 -2.64 11.87 -13.46
C PHE A 223 -1.88 11.96 -14.78
N LYS A 224 -1.98 13.12 -15.43
CA LYS A 224 -1.19 13.40 -16.63
C LYS A 224 0.30 13.51 -16.26
N PRO A 225 1.22 13.15 -17.18
CA PRO A 225 2.64 13.40 -17.00
C PRO A 225 2.90 14.86 -16.64
N LEU A 226 3.75 15.09 -15.64
CA LEU A 226 4.01 16.43 -15.15
C LEU A 226 4.98 17.16 -16.09
N PRO A 227 4.59 18.29 -16.71
CA PRO A 227 5.49 19.01 -17.61
C PRO A 227 6.52 19.83 -16.82
N ARG A 228 7.72 19.99 -17.39
CA ARG A 228 8.81 20.80 -16.80
C ARG A 228 8.36 22.21 -16.41
N ALA A 229 7.40 22.78 -17.16
CA ALA A 229 6.87 24.12 -16.93
C ALA A 229 6.37 24.31 -15.48
N VAL A 230 5.67 23.31 -14.92
CA VAL A 230 5.15 23.37 -13.53
C VAL A 230 6.29 23.54 -12.53
N CYS A 231 7.39 22.81 -12.71
CA CYS A 231 8.57 22.95 -11.85
C CYS A 231 9.17 24.36 -11.96
N ALA A 232 9.24 24.90 -13.18
CA ALA A 232 9.87 26.19 -13.48
C ALA A 232 9.07 27.41 -12.98
N GLU A 233 7.80 27.26 -12.60
CA GLU A 233 7.01 28.34 -11.98
C GLU A 233 7.54 28.75 -10.60
N CYS A 234 8.13 27.78 -9.89
CA CYS A 234 8.72 27.96 -8.55
C CYS A 234 10.25 27.89 -8.58
N HIS A 235 10.83 27.04 -9.42
CA HIS A 235 12.28 26.95 -9.62
C HIS A 235 12.77 27.98 -10.61
N THR A 236 12.99 29.19 -10.09
CA THR A 236 13.63 30.31 -10.77
C THR A 236 14.85 30.76 -9.98
N SER A 237 15.77 31.48 -10.62
CA SER A 237 16.91 32.10 -9.96
C SER A 237 16.54 32.96 -8.74
N ALA A 238 15.34 33.53 -8.71
CA ALA A 238 14.85 34.40 -7.63
C ALA A 238 14.11 33.66 -6.48
N LYS A 239 13.76 32.38 -6.64
CA LYS A 239 12.95 31.62 -5.67
C LYS A 239 13.71 30.36 -5.21
N ALA A 240 13.31 29.18 -5.67
CA ALA A 240 13.85 27.89 -5.25
C ALA A 240 15.14 27.48 -5.99
N GLY A 241 15.75 28.41 -6.74
CA GLY A 241 16.90 28.16 -7.61
C GLY A 241 16.53 27.37 -8.87
N ASP A 242 17.34 27.52 -9.92
CA ASP A 242 17.12 26.96 -11.26
C ASP A 242 18.33 26.19 -11.79
N ASN A 243 19.22 25.73 -10.91
CA ASN A 243 20.38 24.92 -11.28
C ASN A 243 19.95 23.53 -11.82
N CYS A 244 20.59 23.09 -12.91
CA CYS A 244 20.36 21.78 -13.53
C CYS A 244 20.47 20.62 -12.52
N LEU A 245 21.46 20.69 -11.62
CA LEU A 245 21.73 19.65 -10.61
C LEU A 245 20.70 19.59 -9.49
N THR A 246 19.79 20.56 -9.39
CA THR A 246 18.68 20.54 -8.42
C THR A 246 17.66 19.45 -8.74
N CYS A 247 17.53 19.07 -10.01
CA CYS A 247 16.55 18.07 -10.45
C CYS A 247 17.20 16.93 -11.25
N HIS A 248 18.25 17.20 -12.02
CA HIS A 248 18.84 16.20 -12.90
C HIS A 248 19.99 15.44 -12.25
N ASN A 249 19.91 14.12 -12.36
CA ASN A 249 21.05 13.26 -12.12
C ASN A 249 21.85 13.12 -13.41
N TYR A 250 23.16 13.33 -13.33
CA TYR A 250 24.10 13.06 -14.42
C TYR A 250 24.90 11.80 -14.11
N HIS A 251 25.57 11.25 -15.12
CA HIS A 251 26.24 9.95 -15.05
C HIS A 251 25.25 8.83 -14.68
N LEU A 252 24.26 8.65 -15.57
CA LEU A 252 23.25 7.61 -15.46
C LEU A 252 23.83 6.31 -16.02
N GLY A 253 23.81 5.26 -15.22
CA GLY A 253 24.22 3.92 -15.62
C GLY A 253 25.15 3.23 -14.63
N VAL A 254 25.41 1.96 -14.91
CA VAL A 254 26.37 1.14 -14.17
C VAL A 254 27.74 1.33 -14.79
N TYR A 255 28.62 2.03 -14.08
CA TYR A 255 30.02 2.18 -14.48
C TYR A 255 30.88 1.18 -13.73
N GLN A 256 31.67 0.39 -14.47
CA GLN A 256 32.68 -0.45 -13.85
C GLN A 256 33.72 0.45 -13.18
N PRO A 257 34.05 0.24 -11.89
CA PRO A 257 35.09 1.01 -11.25
C PRO A 257 36.40 0.81 -11.99
N VAL A 258 37.07 1.92 -12.32
CA VAL A 258 38.41 1.85 -12.93
C VAL A 258 39.33 1.24 -11.90
N VAL A 259 39.86 0.05 -12.20
CA VAL A 259 40.92 -0.55 -11.38
C VAL A 259 42.16 0.34 -11.56
N ALA A 260 42.56 1.04 -10.50
CA ALA A 260 43.77 1.84 -10.54
C ALA A 260 44.97 0.92 -10.81
N HIS A 261 45.52 0.97 -12.02
CA HIS A 261 46.75 0.27 -12.35
C HIS A 261 47.93 1.02 -11.74
N THR A 262 48.34 0.61 -10.53
CA THR A 262 49.48 1.19 -9.79
C THR A 262 50.84 0.93 -10.43
N LYS A 263 50.88 0.18 -11.55
CA LYS A 263 52.13 -0.20 -12.25
C LYS A 263 52.95 1.00 -12.74
N GLY A 264 52.31 2.12 -13.08
CA GLY A 264 52.99 3.37 -13.47
C GLY A 264 53.47 4.21 -12.28
N MET A 265 52.79 4.14 -11.13
CA MET A 265 53.13 4.95 -9.95
C MET A 265 54.44 4.52 -9.27
N LEU A 266 54.88 3.27 -9.51
CA LEU A 266 56.18 2.76 -9.05
C LEU A 266 57.35 3.14 -9.97
N GLN A 267 57.09 3.52 -11.22
CA GLN A 267 58.14 3.91 -12.17
C GLN A 267 58.64 5.33 -11.90
N ASP A 268 57.75 6.25 -11.50
CA ASP A 268 58.14 7.63 -11.16
C ASP A 268 58.92 7.75 -9.85
N ALA A 269 58.80 6.77 -8.94
CA ALA A 269 59.63 6.71 -7.73
C ALA A 269 61.08 6.28 -8.01
N SER A 270 61.34 5.69 -9.18
CA SER A 270 62.65 5.15 -9.56
C SER A 270 63.51 6.14 -10.34
N ASN A 271 62.91 7.22 -10.84
CA ASN A 271 63.59 8.31 -11.56
C ASN A 271 63.54 9.60 -10.72
N LYS A 272 64.22 9.59 -9.56
CA LYS A 272 64.70 10.83 -8.94
C LYS A 272 66.16 11.04 -9.37
N PRO A 273 66.55 12.26 -9.77
CA PRO A 273 67.92 12.58 -10.21
C PRO A 273 68.96 12.42 -9.10
#